data_AF-A0AAE1LV16-F1
#
_entry.id   AF-A0AAE1LV16-F1
#
_cell.length_a   1.000
_cell.length_b   1.000
_cell.length_c   1.000
_cell.angle_alpha   90.00
_cell.angle_beta   90.00
_cell.angle_gamma   90.00
#
_symmetry.space_group_name_H-M   'P 1'
#
loop_
_entity.id
_entity.type
_entity.pdbx_description
1 polymer ?
#
loop_
_entity_poly.entity_id
_entity_poly.type
_entity_poly.pdbx_seq_one_letter_code
_entity_poly.pdbx_strand_id
1 'polypeptide(L)'
;MAEDEFDNFMERVTEVENLVKMLRCSDQKASDRAGRRAELLLRARQTSAKAQDDLLEGEGCAKPHPTLSCRDRTVINYKAFQQMGESRDPQEMSKEAFMAQVEKDAKIRAKDRQDRKQRSAQLKAKANEAFRQKKFEKALDFYNKAIDETRDSALLYENRALTLLHLELFQRVIDDCERALSLNDKSLKALLYKAKALFLINQEGNSEECLFEALQKYPQHHNLIQDYKKSWMNGKES
;
A
#
# COMPACT_ATOMS: atom_id res chain seq x y z
N MET A 1 -5.81 -14.84 -23.61
CA MET A 1 -4.60 -14.10 -23.99
C MET A 1 -4.10 -14.77 -25.24
N ALA A 2 -4.14 -14.06 -26.36
CA ALA A 2 -3.95 -14.63 -27.69
C ALA A 2 -2.46 -15.00 -27.88
N GLU A 3 -2.17 -16.10 -28.58
CA GLU A 3 -0.80 -16.53 -28.92
C GLU A 3 0.00 -15.36 -29.55
N ASP A 4 -0.67 -14.50 -30.29
CA ASP A 4 -0.14 -13.26 -30.87
C ASP A 4 0.44 -12.26 -29.84
N GLU A 5 -0.12 -12.18 -28.64
CA GLU A 5 0.41 -11.30 -27.57
C GLU A 5 1.72 -11.85 -26.99
N PHE A 6 1.83 -13.18 -26.93
CA PHE A 6 3.01 -13.87 -26.44
C PHE A 6 4.16 -13.80 -27.46
N ASP A 7 3.87 -13.99 -28.75
CA ASP A 7 4.88 -13.88 -29.81
C ASP A 7 5.43 -12.45 -29.91
N ASN A 8 4.54 -11.44 -29.86
CA ASN A 8 4.95 -10.04 -29.79
C ASN A 8 5.81 -9.73 -28.55
N PHE A 9 5.55 -10.38 -27.42
CA PHE A 9 6.37 -10.22 -26.23
C PHE A 9 7.77 -10.84 -26.43
N MET A 10 7.84 -12.04 -27.00
CA MET A 10 9.11 -12.72 -27.25
C MET A 10 9.98 -11.99 -28.29
N GLU A 11 9.37 -11.37 -29.31
CA GLU A 11 10.09 -10.50 -30.25
C GLU A 11 10.71 -9.29 -29.57
N ARG A 12 9.99 -8.65 -28.62
CA ARG A 12 10.54 -7.51 -27.86
C ARG A 12 11.68 -7.94 -26.93
N VAL A 13 11.56 -9.10 -26.30
CA VAL A 13 12.61 -9.64 -25.44
C VAL A 13 13.88 -9.89 -26.25
N THR A 14 13.77 -10.53 -27.41
CA THR A 14 14.92 -10.80 -28.29
C THR A 14 15.54 -9.52 -28.86
N GLU A 15 14.74 -8.50 -29.18
CA GLU A 15 15.24 -7.19 -29.60
C GLU A 15 16.09 -6.52 -28.51
N VAL A 16 15.61 -6.53 -27.26
CA VAL A 16 16.33 -5.96 -26.10
C VAL A 16 17.61 -6.73 -25.81
N GLU A 17 17.58 -8.06 -25.86
CA GLU A 17 18.78 -8.88 -25.68
C GLU A 17 19.85 -8.59 -26.73
N ASN A 18 19.45 -8.43 -28.00
CA ASN A 18 20.36 -8.09 -29.08
C ASN A 18 20.95 -6.68 -28.90
N LEU A 19 20.16 -5.71 -28.42
CA LEU A 19 20.66 -4.38 -28.08
C LEU A 19 21.69 -4.42 -26.95
N VAL A 20 21.43 -5.20 -25.89
CA VAL A 20 22.38 -5.37 -24.77
C VAL A 20 23.67 -6.03 -25.24
N LYS A 21 23.61 -7.02 -26.14
CA LYS A 21 24.80 -7.63 -26.75
C LYS A 21 25.59 -6.61 -27.57
N MET A 22 24.92 -5.76 -28.35
CA MET A 22 25.56 -4.73 -29.17
C MET A 22 26.20 -3.61 -28.35
N LEU A 23 25.59 -3.23 -27.22
CA LEU A 23 26.16 -2.27 -26.28
C LEU A 23 27.46 -2.77 -25.63
N ARG A 24 27.57 -4.09 -25.44
CA ARG A 24 28.74 -4.76 -24.87
C ARG A 24 29.83 -5.07 -25.91
N CYS A 25 29.58 -4.80 -27.19
CA CYS A 25 30.56 -5.03 -28.24
C CYS A 25 31.71 -4.01 -28.13
N SER A 26 32.93 -4.45 -28.43
CA SER A 26 34.15 -3.62 -28.38
C SER A 26 34.24 -2.57 -29.50
N ASP A 27 33.39 -2.66 -30.53
CA ASP A 27 33.27 -1.62 -31.56
C ASP A 27 32.47 -0.42 -31.02
N GLN A 28 33.17 0.69 -30.80
CA GLN A 28 32.59 1.94 -30.30
C GLN A 28 31.43 2.45 -31.18
N LYS A 29 31.52 2.30 -32.51
CA LYS A 29 30.45 2.77 -33.42
C LYS A 29 29.20 1.90 -33.32
N ALA A 30 29.37 0.60 -33.08
CA ALA A 30 28.28 -0.32 -32.86
C ALA A 30 27.59 -0.06 -31.51
N SER A 31 28.37 0.17 -30.46
CA SER A 31 27.87 0.53 -29.13
C SER A 31 27.10 1.86 -29.15
N ASP A 32 27.63 2.89 -29.81
CA ASP A 32 26.97 4.20 -29.93
C ASP A 32 25.64 4.12 -30.70
N ARG A 33 25.58 3.31 -31.77
CA ARG A 33 24.34 3.05 -32.51
C ARG A 33 23.30 2.32 -31.66
N ALA A 34 23.74 1.32 -30.90
CA ALA A 34 22.88 0.58 -29.97
C ALA A 34 22.36 1.48 -28.84
N GLY A 35 23.19 2.40 -28.35
CA GLY A 35 22.80 3.41 -27.36
C GLY A 35 21.69 4.33 -27.87
N ARG A 36 21.84 4.88 -29.08
CA ARG A 36 20.79 5.71 -29.71
C ARG A 36 19.49 4.95 -29.90
N ARG A 37 19.56 3.67 -30.31
CA ARG A 37 18.37 2.83 -30.50
C ARG A 37 17.67 2.49 -29.18
N ALA A 38 18.44 2.22 -28.12
CA ALA A 38 17.89 2.01 -26.78
C ALA A 38 17.17 3.26 -26.26
N GLU A 39 17.75 4.45 -26.48
CA GLU A 39 17.13 5.72 -26.09
C GLU A 39 15.80 5.98 -26.81
N LEU A 40 15.74 5.67 -28.11
CA LEU A 40 14.51 5.75 -28.90
C LEU A 40 13.39 4.84 -28.37
N LEU A 41 13.70 3.58 -28.01
CA LEU A 41 12.73 2.64 -27.46
C LEU A 41 12.17 3.11 -26.10
N LEU A 42 13.03 3.70 -25.25
CA LEU A 42 12.60 4.25 -23.97
C LEU A 42 11.65 5.44 -24.15
N ARG A 43 11.93 6.33 -25.12
CA ARG A 43 11.04 7.47 -25.46
C ARG A 43 9.71 7.00 -26.06
N ALA A 44 9.72 5.99 -26.92
CA ALA A 44 8.50 5.40 -27.49
C ALA A 44 7.60 4.80 -26.40
N ARG A 45 8.16 4.17 -25.37
CA ARG A 45 7.39 3.62 -24.23
C ARG A 45 6.79 4.72 -23.34
N GLN A 46 7.49 5.83 -23.17
CA GLN A 46 6.96 6.98 -22.41
C GLN A 46 5.81 7.69 -23.13
N THR A 47 5.82 7.69 -24.46
CA THR A 47 4.72 8.28 -25.26
C THR A 47 3.51 7.35 -25.34
N SER A 48 3.70 6.02 -25.44
CA SER A 48 2.58 5.06 -25.37
C SER A 48 1.90 5.05 -24.00
N ALA A 49 2.67 5.24 -22.92
CA ALA A 49 2.11 5.34 -21.56
C ALA A 49 1.31 6.63 -21.34
N LYS A 50 1.66 7.73 -22.03
CA LYS A 50 0.88 8.98 -21.98
C LYS A 50 -0.38 8.94 -22.84
N ALA A 51 -0.34 8.29 -24.00
CA ALA A 51 -1.49 8.19 -24.90
C ALA A 51 -2.63 7.29 -24.39
N GLN A 52 -2.36 6.39 -23.44
CA GLN A 52 -3.39 5.54 -22.82
C GLN A 52 -4.14 6.23 -21.66
N ASP A 53 -3.57 7.26 -21.04
CA ASP A 53 -4.25 8.04 -19.99
C ASP A 53 -5.25 9.06 -20.57
N ASP A 54 -5.03 9.57 -21.79
CA ASP A 54 -5.85 10.62 -22.41
C ASP A 54 -7.15 10.11 -23.10
N LEU A 55 -7.42 8.79 -23.12
CA LEU A 55 -8.60 8.20 -23.79
C LEU A 55 -9.61 7.51 -22.84
N LEU A 56 -9.57 7.81 -21.53
CA LEU A 56 -10.46 7.26 -20.52
C LEU A 56 -11.13 8.32 -19.62
N GLU A 57 -11.52 9.46 -20.18
CA GLU A 57 -12.52 10.34 -19.55
C GLU A 57 -13.89 10.13 -20.19
N GLY A 58 -14.53 9.00 -19.86
CA GLY A 58 -15.86 8.66 -20.33
C GLY A 58 -16.40 7.37 -19.72
N GLU A 59 -17.21 7.52 -18.67
CA GLU A 59 -18.17 6.55 -18.10
C GLU A 59 -17.63 5.32 -17.33
N GLY A 60 -18.06 5.19 -16.07
CA GLY A 60 -18.41 3.90 -15.46
C GLY A 60 -17.32 3.07 -14.76
N CYS A 61 -17.29 3.15 -13.42
CA CYS A 61 -17.07 2.05 -12.46
C CYS A 61 -16.06 0.92 -12.78
N ALA A 62 -14.80 1.09 -12.34
CA ALA A 62 -13.99 0.08 -11.63
C ALA A 62 -12.63 0.72 -11.28
N LYS A 63 -12.36 0.99 -9.99
CA LYS A 63 -11.06 1.55 -9.59
C LYS A 63 -9.99 0.46 -9.75
N PRO A 64 -8.94 0.66 -10.57
CA PRO A 64 -7.80 -0.23 -10.55
C PRO A 64 -7.03 -0.04 -9.24
N HIS A 65 -6.66 -1.17 -8.65
CA HIS A 65 -5.81 -1.30 -7.47
C HIS A 65 -4.60 -0.34 -7.56
N PRO A 66 -4.26 0.46 -6.52
CA PRO A 66 -3.11 1.35 -6.57
C PRO A 66 -1.83 0.55 -6.30
N THR A 67 -1.47 -0.33 -7.21
CA THR A 67 -0.17 -0.98 -7.26
C THR A 67 0.49 -0.58 -8.56
N LEU A 68 0.94 0.68 -8.61
CA LEU A 68 2.11 1.16 -9.34
C LEU A 68 2.19 2.65 -9.04
N SER A 69 2.98 3.01 -8.02
CA SER A 69 3.47 4.38 -7.89
C SER A 69 4.23 4.71 -9.17
N CYS A 70 3.62 5.49 -10.08
CA CYS A 70 4.27 6.18 -11.20
C CYS A 70 5.18 7.29 -10.66
N ARG A 71 6.14 6.90 -9.83
CA ARG A 71 7.32 7.69 -9.53
C ARG A 71 8.45 6.88 -10.14
N ASP A 72 9.18 7.48 -11.06
CA ASP A 72 10.44 6.95 -11.56
C ASP A 72 11.24 6.43 -10.37
N ARG A 73 11.37 5.09 -10.26
CA ARG A 73 12.02 4.44 -9.12
C ARG A 73 13.53 4.70 -9.07
N THR A 74 14.05 5.46 -10.01
CA THR A 74 15.45 5.86 -10.13
C THR A 74 15.55 7.31 -10.59
N VAL A 75 14.94 8.26 -9.87
CA VAL A 75 15.46 9.63 -9.91
C VAL A 75 16.74 9.62 -9.10
N ILE A 76 17.87 9.45 -9.78
CA ILE A 76 19.19 9.64 -9.20
C ILE A 76 19.19 11.05 -8.58
N ASN A 77 19.43 11.16 -7.26
CA ASN A 77 19.48 12.45 -6.58
C ASN A 77 20.74 13.22 -7.03
N TYR A 78 20.63 13.93 -8.15
CA TYR A 78 21.73 14.65 -8.80
C TYR A 78 22.40 15.69 -7.89
N LYS A 79 21.65 16.25 -6.92
CA LYS A 79 22.20 17.18 -5.92
C LYS A 79 23.19 16.53 -4.96
N ALA A 80 23.06 15.23 -4.70
CA ALA A 80 24.03 14.49 -3.89
C ALA A 80 25.38 14.35 -4.60
N PHE A 81 25.39 14.29 -5.95
CA PHE A 81 26.62 14.23 -6.74
C PHE A 81 27.35 15.57 -6.84
N GLN A 82 26.65 16.69 -6.76
CA GLN A 82 27.25 18.04 -6.85
C GLN A 82 28.05 18.44 -5.60
N GLN A 83 27.78 17.82 -4.45
CA GLN A 83 28.50 18.11 -3.19
C GLN A 83 29.80 17.30 -3.05
N MET A 84 30.08 16.42 -4.01
CA MET A 84 31.31 15.63 -4.06
C MET A 84 32.37 16.48 -4.76
N GLY A 85 33.42 16.86 -4.02
CA GLY A 85 34.53 17.66 -4.55
C GLY A 85 35.19 17.04 -5.78
N GLU A 86 35.94 17.85 -6.53
CA GLU A 86 36.56 17.56 -7.82
C GLU A 86 37.63 16.43 -7.79
N SER A 87 37.24 15.18 -7.52
CA SER A 87 38.04 14.02 -7.89
C SER A 87 37.61 13.53 -9.27
N ARG A 88 38.43 13.86 -10.27
CA ARG A 88 38.20 13.66 -11.72
C ARG A 88 38.41 12.21 -12.18
N ASP A 89 37.79 11.24 -11.52
CA ASP A 89 37.55 9.93 -12.13
C ASP A 89 36.03 9.63 -12.11
N PRO A 90 35.34 9.77 -13.25
CA PRO A 90 33.88 9.64 -13.35
C PRO A 90 33.29 8.25 -12.99
N GLN A 91 34.14 7.25 -12.70
CA GLN A 91 33.74 5.83 -12.68
C GLN A 91 33.78 5.13 -11.31
N GLU A 92 34.43 5.65 -10.27
CA GLU A 92 34.40 5.00 -8.96
C GLU A 92 34.26 6.00 -7.80
N MET A 93 33.03 6.11 -7.28
CA MET A 93 32.85 6.59 -5.91
C MET A 93 33.53 5.55 -5.00
N SER A 94 34.41 5.97 -4.08
CA SER A 94 35.02 4.99 -3.16
C SER A 94 33.91 4.23 -2.43
N LYS A 95 34.10 2.93 -2.26
CA LYS A 95 33.11 2.07 -1.61
C LYS A 95 32.71 2.64 -0.25
N GLU A 96 33.65 3.23 0.47
CA GLU A 96 33.43 3.89 1.76
C GLU A 96 32.52 5.12 1.65
N ALA A 97 32.75 5.99 0.66
CA ALA A 97 31.94 7.19 0.45
C ALA A 97 30.50 6.85 0.05
N PHE A 98 30.32 5.85 -0.82
CA PHE A 98 29.00 5.35 -1.19
C PHE A 98 28.26 4.76 0.03
N MET A 99 28.92 3.90 0.79
CA MET A 99 28.33 3.28 1.99
C MET A 99 27.95 4.34 3.04
N ALA A 100 28.79 5.35 3.24
CA ALA A 100 28.51 6.46 4.15
C ALA A 100 27.26 7.27 3.72
N GLN A 101 27.08 7.50 2.42
CA GLN A 101 25.89 8.20 1.91
C GLN A 101 24.63 7.34 2.03
N VAL A 102 24.71 6.04 1.72
CA VAL A 102 23.59 5.10 1.92
C VAL A 102 23.18 5.05 3.38
N GLU A 103 24.14 5.02 4.31
CA GLU A 103 23.86 5.04 5.74
C GLU A 103 23.19 6.36 6.18
N LYS A 104 23.66 7.51 5.71
CA LYS A 104 23.03 8.82 5.97
C LYS A 104 21.58 8.84 5.48
N ASP A 105 21.34 8.43 4.24
CA ASP A 105 20.00 8.33 3.66
C ASP A 105 19.10 7.35 4.45
N ALA A 106 19.65 6.21 4.88
CA ALA A 106 18.93 5.25 5.70
C ALA A 106 18.53 5.83 7.06
N LYS A 107 19.42 6.59 7.71
CA LYS A 107 19.14 7.31 8.96
C LYS A 107 18.06 8.37 8.79
N ILE A 108 18.09 9.15 7.71
CA ILE A 108 17.05 10.14 7.38
C ILE A 108 15.70 9.44 7.21
N ARG A 109 15.62 8.40 6.37
CA ARG A 109 14.38 7.64 6.17
C ARG A 109 13.86 6.99 7.45
N ALA A 110 14.75 6.53 8.33
CA ALA A 110 14.39 5.98 9.63
C ALA A 110 13.78 7.05 10.55
N LYS A 111 14.40 8.24 10.61
CA LYS A 111 13.88 9.39 11.35
C LYS A 111 12.51 9.83 10.81
N ASP A 112 12.36 9.96 9.50
CA ASP A 112 11.07 10.33 8.89
C ASP A 112 9.96 9.31 9.19
N ARG A 113 10.30 8.01 9.23
CA ARG A 113 9.35 6.96 9.66
C ARG A 113 8.99 7.11 11.14
N GLN A 114 9.95 7.41 12.00
CA GLN A 114 9.71 7.64 13.42
C GLN A 114 8.82 8.87 13.64
N ASP A 115 9.08 9.97 12.95
CA ASP A 115 8.32 11.21 13.07
C ASP A 115 6.87 11.03 12.57
N ARG A 116 6.67 10.29 11.47
CA ARG A 116 5.31 9.89 11.01
C ARG A 116 4.60 9.01 12.02
N LYS A 117 5.30 8.04 12.61
CA LYS A 117 4.74 7.17 13.67
C LYS A 117 4.33 7.97 14.90
N GLN A 118 5.12 8.96 15.30
CA GLN A 118 4.78 9.86 16.41
C GLN A 118 3.56 10.72 16.10
N ARG A 119 3.51 11.35 14.92
CA ARG A 119 2.34 12.13 14.47
C ARG A 119 1.07 11.28 14.43
N SER A 120 1.15 10.08 13.87
CA SER A 120 0.06 9.11 13.86
C SER A 120 -0.41 8.75 15.29
N ALA A 121 0.53 8.51 16.21
CA ALA A 121 0.19 8.21 17.61
C ALA A 121 -0.55 9.36 18.30
N GLN A 122 -0.17 10.61 18.03
CA GLN A 122 -0.87 11.79 18.56
C GLN A 122 -2.27 11.93 17.97
N LEU A 123 -2.43 11.72 16.66
CA LEU A 123 -3.73 11.73 15.99
C LEU A 123 -4.65 10.62 16.53
N LYS A 124 -4.11 9.42 16.74
CA LYS A 124 -4.82 8.31 17.39
C LYS A 124 -5.29 8.68 18.80
N ALA A 125 -4.47 9.35 19.59
CA ALA A 125 -4.86 9.79 20.93
C ALA A 125 -6.03 10.79 20.88
N LYS A 126 -5.99 11.76 19.96
CA LYS A 126 -7.10 12.70 19.72
C LYS A 126 -8.37 11.99 19.23
N ALA A 127 -8.22 10.99 18.36
CA ALA A 127 -9.34 10.16 17.89
C ALA A 127 -10.00 9.39 19.04
N ASN A 128 -9.20 8.76 19.91
CA ASN A 128 -9.68 8.07 21.10
C ASN A 128 -10.43 9.03 22.05
N GLU A 129 -9.92 10.26 22.22
CA GLU A 129 -10.58 11.27 23.04
C GLU A 129 -11.94 11.68 22.44
N ALA A 130 -11.99 11.97 21.14
CA ALA A 130 -13.22 12.28 20.44
C ALA A 130 -14.23 11.12 20.50
N PHE A 131 -13.75 9.87 20.40
CA PHE A 131 -14.56 8.67 20.54
C PHE A 131 -15.20 8.58 21.94
N ARG A 132 -14.42 8.82 23.01
CA ARG A 132 -14.95 8.85 24.39
C ARG A 132 -15.99 9.95 24.59
N GLN A 133 -15.85 11.08 23.87
CA GLN A 133 -16.84 12.16 23.85
C GLN A 133 -18.06 11.86 22.96
N LYS A 134 -18.18 10.64 22.40
CA LYS A 134 -19.23 10.22 21.44
C LYS A 134 -19.29 11.07 20.16
N LYS A 135 -18.22 11.80 19.84
CA LYS A 135 -18.09 12.58 18.59
C LYS A 135 -17.50 11.70 17.50
N PHE A 136 -18.29 10.73 17.04
CA PHE A 136 -17.81 9.66 16.16
C PHE A 136 -17.30 10.15 14.80
N GLU A 137 -17.95 11.16 14.19
CA GLU A 137 -17.49 11.76 12.92
C GLU A 137 -16.11 12.40 13.07
N LYS A 138 -15.90 13.18 14.14
CA LYS A 138 -14.58 13.78 14.41
C LYS A 138 -13.52 12.72 14.72
N ALA A 139 -13.89 11.66 15.43
CA ALA A 139 -12.99 10.53 15.68
C ALA A 139 -12.59 9.86 14.37
N LEU A 140 -13.53 9.66 13.44
CA LEU A 140 -13.28 9.09 12.12
C LEU A 140 -12.27 9.94 11.34
N ASP A 141 -12.43 11.27 11.33
CA ASP A 141 -11.49 12.18 10.66
C ASP A 141 -10.07 12.07 11.22
N PHE A 142 -9.93 12.01 12.55
CA PHE A 142 -8.61 11.84 13.17
C PHE A 142 -8.01 10.46 12.87
N TYR A 143 -8.81 9.39 12.83
CA TYR A 143 -8.34 8.08 12.42
C TYR A 143 -7.90 8.03 10.96
N ASN A 144 -8.63 8.69 10.05
CA ASN A 144 -8.23 8.80 8.65
C ASN A 144 -6.86 9.47 8.53
N LYS A 145 -6.67 10.62 9.19
CA LYS A 145 -5.38 11.33 9.23
C LYS A 145 -4.27 10.47 9.85
N ALA A 146 -4.56 9.69 10.89
CA ALA A 146 -3.57 8.79 11.50
C ALA A 146 -3.13 7.68 10.53
N ILE A 147 -4.08 7.12 9.76
CA ILE A 147 -3.81 6.08 8.76
C ILE A 147 -3.01 6.65 7.58
N ASP A 148 -3.27 7.89 7.17
CA ASP A 148 -2.48 8.56 6.13
C ASP A 148 -1.00 8.68 6.50
N GLU A 149 -0.70 8.91 7.78
CA GLU A 149 0.67 8.94 8.30
C GLU A 149 1.29 7.54 8.43
N THR A 150 0.52 6.55 8.90
CA THR A 150 0.96 5.15 9.08
C THR A 150 -0.09 4.15 8.60
N ARG A 151 0.11 3.60 7.41
CA ARG A 151 -0.84 2.67 6.75
C ARG A 151 -0.72 1.21 7.19
N ASP A 152 0.31 0.89 7.96
CA ASP A 152 0.75 -0.43 8.37
C ASP A 152 0.31 -0.81 9.80
N SER A 153 -0.59 -0.03 10.42
CA SER A 153 -1.06 -0.29 11.79
C SER A 153 -2.44 -0.93 11.81
N ALA A 154 -2.53 -2.23 12.12
CA ALA A 154 -3.79 -2.95 12.30
C ALA A 154 -4.72 -2.28 13.33
N LEU A 155 -4.13 -1.81 14.45
CA LEU A 155 -4.87 -1.15 15.54
C LEU A 155 -5.62 0.11 15.10
N LEU A 156 -5.11 0.86 14.12
CA LEU A 156 -5.80 2.05 13.61
C LEU A 156 -7.06 1.65 12.84
N TYR A 157 -6.98 0.61 12.02
CA TYR A 157 -8.14 0.09 11.29
C TYR A 157 -9.17 -0.54 12.24
N GLU A 158 -8.74 -1.26 13.28
CA GLU A 158 -9.66 -1.79 14.31
C GLU A 158 -10.43 -0.69 15.03
N ASN A 159 -9.74 0.36 15.44
CA ASN A 159 -10.39 1.48 16.14
C ASN A 159 -11.28 2.32 15.20
N ARG A 160 -10.88 2.46 13.93
CA ARG A 160 -11.71 3.09 12.91
C ARG A 160 -12.95 2.26 12.61
N ALA A 161 -12.82 0.94 12.46
CA ALA A 161 -13.93 0.00 12.29
C ALA A 161 -14.94 0.11 13.43
N LEU A 162 -14.49 0.18 14.68
CA LEU A 162 -15.39 0.42 15.82
C LEU A 162 -16.11 1.77 15.73
N THR A 163 -15.42 2.82 15.29
CA THR A 163 -16.02 4.15 15.09
C THR A 163 -17.06 4.12 13.96
N LEU A 164 -16.77 3.43 12.87
CA LEU A 164 -17.67 3.24 11.74
C LEU A 164 -18.90 2.40 12.10
N LEU A 165 -18.77 1.42 13.00
CA LEU A 165 -19.91 0.68 13.55
C LEU A 165 -20.90 1.60 14.27
N HIS A 166 -20.40 2.58 15.02
CA HIS A 166 -21.25 3.58 15.67
C HIS A 166 -21.88 4.59 14.70
N LEU A 167 -21.31 4.75 13.50
CA LEU A 167 -21.85 5.57 12.43
C LEU A 167 -22.72 4.76 11.45
N GLU A 168 -22.95 3.47 11.72
CA GLU A 168 -23.76 2.56 10.90
C GLU A 168 -23.25 2.38 9.46
N LEU A 169 -21.96 2.65 9.22
CA LEU A 169 -21.33 2.50 7.91
C LEU A 169 -20.76 1.09 7.72
N PHE A 170 -21.63 0.07 7.75
CA PHE A 170 -21.24 -1.34 7.89
C PHE A 170 -20.34 -1.89 6.79
N GLN A 171 -20.53 -1.48 5.53
CA GLN A 171 -19.66 -1.93 4.43
C GLN A 171 -18.21 -1.51 4.65
N ARG A 172 -17.99 -0.26 5.09
CA ARG A 172 -16.66 0.27 5.39
C ARG A 172 -16.04 -0.40 6.62
N VAL A 173 -16.85 -0.90 7.55
CA VAL A 173 -16.37 -1.69 8.69
C VAL A 173 -15.75 -2.98 8.20
N ILE A 174 -16.42 -3.68 7.25
CA ILE A 174 -15.91 -4.93 6.68
C ILE A 174 -14.56 -4.69 6.01
N ASP A 175 -14.45 -3.67 5.16
CA ASP A 175 -13.19 -3.30 4.49
C ASP A 175 -12.06 -3.03 5.51
N ASP A 176 -12.36 -2.29 6.59
CA ASP A 176 -11.38 -1.98 7.63
C ASP A 176 -10.97 -3.21 8.44
N CYS A 177 -11.91 -4.10 8.75
CA CYS A 177 -11.63 -5.33 9.44
C CYS A 177 -10.78 -6.28 8.58
N GLU A 178 -11.07 -6.40 7.29
CA GLU A 178 -10.25 -7.18 6.36
C GLU A 178 -8.85 -6.60 6.23
N ARG A 179 -8.73 -5.28 6.16
CA ARG A 179 -7.43 -4.62 6.18
C ARG A 179 -6.68 -4.87 7.48
N ALA A 180 -7.36 -4.81 8.62
CA ALA A 180 -6.77 -5.10 9.93
C ALA A 180 -6.29 -6.56 10.01
N LEU A 181 -7.07 -7.53 9.52
CA LEU A 181 -6.71 -8.95 9.49
C LEU A 181 -5.55 -9.24 8.53
N SER A 182 -5.46 -8.52 7.41
CA SER A 182 -4.30 -8.63 6.50
C SER A 182 -2.99 -8.18 7.14
N LEU A 183 -3.05 -7.24 8.11
CA LEU A 183 -1.90 -6.73 8.85
C LEU A 183 -1.63 -7.54 10.12
N ASN A 184 -2.69 -8.00 10.78
CA ASN A 184 -2.64 -8.82 11.98
C ASN A 184 -3.77 -9.87 11.93
N ASP A 185 -3.43 -11.04 11.43
CA ASP A 185 -4.34 -12.18 11.31
C ASP A 185 -4.86 -12.70 12.68
N LYS A 186 -4.17 -12.30 13.75
CA LYS A 186 -4.49 -12.63 15.14
C LYS A 186 -5.24 -11.50 15.85
N SER A 187 -6.13 -10.80 15.14
CA SER A 187 -7.01 -9.82 15.78
C SER A 187 -8.41 -10.38 16.04
N LEU A 188 -8.67 -10.75 17.30
CA LEU A 188 -10.02 -11.14 17.72
C LEU A 188 -11.03 -10.00 17.51
N LYS A 189 -10.63 -8.75 17.81
CA LYS A 189 -11.51 -7.59 17.66
C LYS A 189 -11.95 -7.37 16.21
N ALA A 190 -11.03 -7.50 15.26
CA ALA A 190 -11.36 -7.34 13.85
C ALA A 190 -12.37 -8.41 13.37
N LEU A 191 -12.18 -9.69 13.75
CA LEU A 191 -13.14 -10.76 13.45
C LEU A 191 -14.52 -10.48 14.04
N LEU A 192 -14.54 -10.05 15.31
CA LEU A 192 -15.75 -9.71 16.02
C LEU A 192 -16.48 -8.50 15.38
N TYR A 193 -15.78 -7.43 15.03
CA TYR A 193 -16.39 -6.28 14.35
C TYR A 193 -16.88 -6.63 12.95
N LYS A 194 -16.16 -7.48 12.20
CA LYS A 194 -16.59 -7.99 10.89
C LYS A 194 -17.87 -8.79 11.00
N ALA A 195 -17.93 -9.74 11.95
CA ALA A 195 -19.15 -10.53 12.20
C ALA A 195 -20.35 -9.63 12.52
N LYS A 196 -20.16 -8.61 13.37
CA LYS A 196 -21.22 -7.61 13.65
C LYS A 196 -21.76 -6.97 12.38
N ALA A 197 -20.84 -6.45 11.56
CA ALA A 197 -21.20 -5.68 10.38
C ALA A 197 -21.91 -6.57 9.36
N LEU A 198 -21.44 -7.80 9.16
CA LEU A 198 -22.08 -8.78 8.28
C LEU A 198 -23.49 -9.14 8.75
N PHE A 199 -23.69 -9.34 10.05
CA PHE A 199 -25.01 -9.58 10.63
C PHE A 199 -25.96 -8.39 10.40
N LEU A 200 -25.49 -7.16 10.58
CA LEU A 200 -26.29 -5.95 10.37
C LEU A 200 -26.64 -5.70 8.89
N ILE A 201 -25.85 -6.24 7.95
CA ILE A 201 -26.14 -6.21 6.51
C ILE A 201 -27.03 -7.42 6.08
N ASN A 202 -27.54 -8.21 7.03
CA ASN A 202 -28.30 -9.45 6.78
C ASN A 202 -27.51 -10.56 6.06
N GLN A 203 -26.18 -10.57 6.18
CA GLN A 203 -25.32 -11.67 5.74
C GLN A 203 -25.00 -12.60 6.91
N GLU A 204 -26.03 -13.26 7.44
CA GLU A 204 -25.92 -14.08 8.66
C GLU A 204 -24.97 -15.28 8.47
N GLY A 205 -24.97 -15.92 7.29
CA GLY A 205 -24.05 -17.02 6.99
C GLY A 205 -22.58 -16.62 7.13
N ASN A 206 -22.18 -15.53 6.46
CA ASN A 206 -20.82 -15.00 6.53
C ASN A 206 -20.45 -14.53 7.95
N SER A 207 -21.43 -14.03 8.71
CA SER A 207 -21.23 -13.65 10.12
C SER A 207 -20.91 -14.87 10.99
N GLU A 208 -21.65 -15.97 10.85
CA GLU A 208 -21.40 -17.21 11.60
C GLU A 208 -20.05 -17.81 11.25
N GLU A 209 -19.65 -17.78 9.97
CA GLU A 209 -18.31 -18.20 9.54
C GLU A 209 -17.21 -17.39 10.23
N CYS A 210 -17.34 -16.06 10.30
CA CYS A 210 -16.38 -15.20 10.99
C CYS A 210 -16.31 -15.50 12.50
N LEU A 211 -17.45 -15.79 13.13
CA LEU A 211 -17.49 -16.17 14.56
C LEU A 211 -16.89 -17.55 14.80
N PHE A 212 -17.11 -18.49 13.89
CA PHE A 212 -16.50 -19.81 13.94
C PHE A 212 -14.97 -19.72 13.78
N GLU A 213 -14.49 -18.91 12.85
CA GLU A 213 -13.05 -18.60 12.72
C GLU A 213 -12.49 -18.02 14.02
N ALA A 214 -13.21 -17.06 14.63
CA ALA A 214 -12.81 -16.49 15.92
C ALA A 214 -12.73 -17.54 17.04
N LEU A 215 -13.68 -18.49 17.09
CA LEU A 215 -13.66 -19.59 18.06
C LEU A 215 -12.52 -20.57 17.83
N GLN A 216 -12.20 -20.88 16.57
CA GLN A 216 -11.06 -21.73 16.23
C GLN A 216 -9.73 -21.10 16.64
N LYS A 217 -9.55 -19.80 16.35
CA LYS A 217 -8.33 -19.05 16.69
C LYS A 217 -8.22 -18.78 18.19
N TYR A 218 -9.34 -18.59 18.89
CA TYR A 218 -9.39 -18.20 20.30
C TYR A 218 -10.35 -19.06 21.14
N PRO A 219 -10.05 -20.36 21.31
CA PRO A 219 -10.93 -21.26 22.06
C PRO A 219 -11.07 -20.82 23.54
N GLN A 220 -10.05 -20.19 24.11
CA GLN A 220 -10.07 -19.67 25.48
C GLN A 220 -11.06 -18.51 25.67
N HIS A 221 -11.40 -17.79 24.61
CA HIS A 221 -12.31 -16.64 24.64
C HIS A 221 -13.75 -17.01 24.22
N HIS A 222 -14.12 -18.30 24.28
CA HIS A 222 -15.44 -18.78 23.88
C HIS A 222 -16.58 -17.97 24.52
N ASN A 223 -16.58 -17.83 25.86
CA ASN A 223 -17.64 -17.11 26.58
C ASN A 223 -17.74 -15.65 26.11
N LEU A 224 -16.61 -14.96 25.94
CA LEU A 224 -16.58 -13.58 25.46
C LEU A 224 -17.18 -13.45 24.05
N ILE A 225 -16.85 -14.38 23.15
CA ILE A 225 -17.36 -14.39 21.78
C ILE A 225 -18.88 -14.62 21.78
N GLN A 226 -19.37 -15.56 22.60
CA GLN A 226 -20.80 -15.85 22.72
C GLN A 226 -21.57 -14.69 23.35
N ASP A 227 -21.04 -14.08 24.41
CA ASP A 227 -21.67 -12.93 25.06
C ASP A 227 -21.73 -11.73 24.12
N TYR A 228 -20.66 -11.50 23.36
CA TYR A 228 -20.63 -10.45 22.35
C TYR A 228 -21.64 -10.72 21.22
N LYS A 229 -21.72 -11.97 20.74
CA LYS A 229 -22.73 -12.42 19.78
C LYS A 229 -24.16 -12.19 20.30
N LYS A 230 -24.44 -12.48 21.57
CA LYS A 230 -25.75 -12.23 22.19
C LYS A 230 -26.06 -10.74 22.30
N SER A 231 -25.06 -9.93 22.64
CA SER A 231 -25.24 -8.50 22.92
C SER A 231 -25.90 -7.71 21.79
N TRP A 232 -25.60 -8.06 20.52
CA TRP A 232 -26.17 -7.39 19.36
C TRP A 232 -27.36 -8.12 18.73
N MET A 233 -27.64 -9.37 19.12
CA MET A 233 -28.87 -10.05 18.71
C MET A 233 -30.06 -9.48 19.48
N ASN A 234 -29.89 -9.30 20.80
CA ASN A 234 -30.92 -8.73 21.67
C ASN A 234 -31.26 -7.26 21.30
N GLY A 235 -30.33 -6.53 20.69
CA GLY A 235 -30.56 -5.16 20.22
C GLY A 235 -31.41 -5.06 18.94
N LYS A 236 -31.71 -6.16 18.25
CA LYS A 236 -32.59 -6.21 17.07
C LYS A 236 -34.07 -6.44 17.46
N GLU A 237 -34.32 -6.89 18.70
CA GLU A 237 -35.63 -7.26 19.22
C GLU A 237 -36.30 -6.15 20.08
N SER A 238 -35.66 -4.99 20.23
CA SER A 238 -36.16 -3.81 20.98
C SER A 238 -36.44 -2.64 20.05
#